data_AF-A0A183CHQ1-F1
#
_entry.id   AF-A0A183CHQ1-F1
#
_cell.length_a   1.000
_cell.length_b   1.000
_cell.length_c   1.000
_cell.angle_alpha   90.00
_cell.angle_beta   90.00
_cell.angle_gamma   90.00
#
_symmetry.space_group_name_H-M   'P 1'
#
loop_
_entity.id
_entity.type
_entity.pdbx_description
1 polymer ?
#
loop_
_entity_poly.entity_id
_entity_poly.type
_entity_poly.pdbx_seq_one_letter_code
_entity_poly.pdbx_strand_id
1 'polypeptide(L)'
;MEAVAEHDFNASEPDELSFKRGQILKILNKDEDPHWYKAEMNGVEGLIPSNYIRMMEHSWSESTPGEFSISVRFENAVQHFKVLRDTKVGQYYLWAKRFNSLNELINYHRANSISKSHNILLRSMDSAFSNKHGLVQALFDFTPQEAGELGFQRGDIITVTKREDENWWEGTLNNLLGVFPATYVCPYNSG
;
A
#
# COMPACT_ATOMS: atom_id res chain seq x y z
N MET A 1 3.11 7.32 -19.04
CA MET A 1 4.38 6.60 -18.74
C MET A 1 5.49 7.64 -18.66
N GLU A 2 6.58 7.37 -17.95
CA GLU A 2 7.73 8.28 -17.89
C GLU A 2 8.93 7.62 -18.56
N ALA A 3 9.80 8.42 -19.17
CA ALA A 3 11.06 7.97 -19.75
C ALA A 3 12.19 8.92 -19.35
N VAL A 4 13.40 8.39 -19.21
CA VAL A 4 14.59 9.19 -18.99
C VAL A 4 15.35 9.34 -20.32
N ALA A 5 15.75 10.56 -20.66
CA ALA A 5 16.60 10.81 -21.80
C ALA A 5 18.01 10.23 -21.58
N GLU A 6 18.45 9.34 -22.46
CA GLU A 6 19.82 8.79 -22.43
C GLU A 6 20.80 9.65 -23.22
N HIS A 7 20.27 10.47 -24.13
CA HIS A 7 21.02 11.36 -25.01
C HIS A 7 20.39 12.76 -25.07
N ASP A 8 21.18 13.75 -25.50
CA ASP A 8 20.66 15.08 -25.86
C ASP A 8 19.94 15.00 -27.21
N PHE A 9 18.83 15.71 -27.34
CA PHE A 9 18.10 15.85 -28.60
C PHE A 9 17.70 17.31 -28.80
N ASN A 10 18.05 17.87 -29.95
CA ASN A 10 17.61 19.20 -30.36
C ASN A 10 16.61 19.03 -31.50
N ALA A 11 15.42 19.59 -31.34
CA ALA A 11 14.36 19.57 -32.34
C ALA A 11 14.85 20.21 -33.64
N SER A 12 14.69 19.47 -34.73
CA SER A 12 14.85 19.91 -36.12
C SER A 12 13.54 20.40 -36.72
N GLU A 13 12.41 19.85 -36.28
CA GLU A 13 11.07 20.15 -36.80
C GLU A 13 10.17 20.81 -35.73
N PRO A 14 9.16 21.59 -36.12
CA PRO A 14 8.33 22.37 -35.20
C PRO A 14 7.43 21.53 -34.29
N ASP A 15 7.18 20.27 -34.64
CA ASP A 15 6.40 19.31 -33.87
C ASP A 15 7.26 18.42 -32.95
N GLU A 16 8.59 18.60 -32.95
CA GLU A 16 9.53 17.86 -32.11
C GLU A 16 9.81 18.56 -30.78
N LEU A 17 10.06 17.77 -29.74
CA LEU A 17 10.38 18.25 -28.40
C LEU A 17 11.88 18.12 -28.11
N SER A 18 12.57 19.23 -27.89
CA SER A 18 13.99 19.23 -27.49
C SER A 18 14.17 18.82 -26.02
N PHE A 19 15.21 18.05 -25.71
CA PHE A 19 15.55 17.64 -24.35
C PHE A 19 17.05 17.37 -24.16
N LYS A 20 17.48 17.32 -22.91
CA LYS A 20 18.85 17.02 -22.48
C LYS A 20 18.93 15.67 -21.79
N ARG A 21 20.07 15.00 -21.95
CA ARG A 21 20.38 13.74 -21.25
C ARG A 21 20.10 13.88 -19.76
N GLY A 22 19.40 12.90 -19.20
CA GLY A 22 18.99 12.84 -17.81
C GLY A 22 17.66 13.54 -17.49
N GLN A 23 17.04 14.24 -18.44
CA GLN A 23 15.70 14.79 -18.25
C GLN A 23 14.64 13.70 -18.26
N ILE A 24 13.58 13.93 -17.49
CA ILE A 24 12.41 13.05 -17.41
C ILE A 24 11.33 13.58 -18.35
N LEU A 25 10.84 12.72 -19.23
CA LEU A 25 9.85 13.03 -20.25
C LEU A 25 8.58 12.22 -19.96
N LYS A 26 7.42 12.89 -20.00
CA LYS A 26 6.12 12.23 -19.84
C LYS A 26 5.66 11.74 -21.20
N ILE A 27 5.62 10.42 -21.41
CA ILE A 27 5.17 9.80 -22.65
C ILE A 27 3.64 9.77 -22.68
N LEU A 28 3.08 10.41 -23.70
CA LEU A 28 1.64 10.58 -23.96
C LEU A 28 1.09 9.51 -24.90
N ASN A 29 1.79 9.21 -26.01
CA ASN A 29 1.39 8.21 -27.00
C ASN A 29 2.62 7.51 -27.62
N LYS A 30 2.52 6.20 -27.85
CA LYS A 30 3.54 5.34 -28.47
C LYS A 30 2.97 4.41 -29.56
N ASP A 31 1.68 4.49 -29.83
CA ASP A 31 0.94 3.46 -30.59
C ASP A 31 0.94 3.75 -32.11
N GLU A 32 1.35 4.96 -32.52
CA GLU A 32 1.31 5.40 -33.92
C GLU A 32 2.62 5.10 -34.68
N ASP A 33 3.78 5.35 -34.07
CA ASP A 33 5.10 5.09 -34.67
C ASP A 33 6.07 4.47 -33.63
N PRO A 34 6.70 3.32 -33.92
CA PRO A 34 7.66 2.70 -33.01
C PRO A 34 8.97 3.50 -32.84
N HIS A 35 9.29 4.42 -33.76
CA HIS A 35 10.49 5.26 -33.73
C HIS A 35 10.25 6.63 -33.10
N TRP A 36 9.00 7.12 -33.09
CA TRP A 36 8.65 8.45 -32.60
C TRP A 36 7.50 8.41 -31.62
N TYR A 37 7.75 8.88 -30.40
CA TYR A 37 6.73 8.94 -29.35
C TYR A 37 6.29 10.37 -29.12
N LYS A 38 5.01 10.56 -28.81
CA LYS A 38 4.51 11.84 -28.35
C LYS A 38 4.79 11.99 -26.86
N ALA A 39 5.44 13.08 -26.47
CA ALA A 39 5.83 13.35 -25.09
C ALA A 39 5.53 14.79 -24.67
N GLU A 40 5.54 15.03 -23.37
CA GLU A 40 5.34 16.33 -22.73
C GLU A 40 6.51 16.61 -21.78
N MET A 41 7.04 17.84 -21.83
CA MET A 41 8.00 18.36 -20.86
C MET A 41 7.69 19.83 -20.54
N ASN A 42 7.52 20.16 -19.26
CA ASN A 42 7.19 21.51 -18.78
C ASN A 42 5.96 22.13 -19.46
N GLY A 43 4.94 21.32 -19.77
CA GLY A 43 3.71 21.75 -20.44
C GLY A 43 3.85 21.98 -21.96
N VAL A 44 5.03 21.69 -22.54
CA VAL A 44 5.25 21.68 -23.99
C VAL A 44 5.18 20.25 -24.49
N GLU A 45 4.35 20.00 -25.50
CA GLU A 45 4.22 18.70 -26.15
C GLU A 45 5.01 18.66 -27.47
N GLY A 46 5.52 17.49 -27.82
CA GLY A 46 6.11 17.23 -29.13
C GLY A 46 6.54 15.78 -29.31
N LEU A 47 7.03 15.47 -30.50
CA LEU A 47 7.58 14.18 -30.87
C LEU A 47 9.02 14.03 -30.38
N ILE A 48 9.36 12.83 -29.92
CA ILE A 48 10.70 12.46 -29.48
C ILE A 48 11.12 11.12 -30.09
N PRO A 49 12.42 10.94 -30.42
CA PRO A 49 12.91 9.67 -30.94
C PRO A 49 12.98 8.61 -29.83
N SER A 50 12.39 7.44 -30.06
CA SER A 50 12.27 6.36 -29.07
C SER A 50 13.61 5.77 -28.65
N ASN A 51 14.62 5.81 -29.53
CA ASN A 51 15.98 5.33 -29.27
C ASN A 51 16.85 6.31 -28.47
N TYR A 52 16.36 7.51 -28.15
CA TYR A 52 17.07 8.50 -27.31
C TYR A 52 16.65 8.45 -25.85
N ILE A 53 15.68 7.61 -25.54
CA ILE A 53 15.06 7.51 -24.23
C ILE A 53 15.09 6.06 -23.76
N ARG A 54 15.21 5.89 -22.46
CA ARG A 54 14.91 4.64 -21.80
C ARG A 54 13.60 4.80 -21.09
N MET A 55 12.61 4.02 -21.51
CA MET A 55 11.34 3.90 -20.78
C MET A 55 11.69 3.58 -19.34
N MET A 56 11.21 4.41 -18.41
CA MET A 56 11.27 4.04 -17.02
C MET A 56 10.24 2.94 -16.88
N GLU A 57 10.69 1.69 -16.86
CA GLU A 57 9.87 0.61 -16.36
C GLU A 57 9.42 1.07 -14.98
N HIS A 58 8.12 1.34 -14.85
CA HIS A 58 7.52 1.38 -13.53
C HIS A 58 7.65 -0.06 -13.02
N SER A 59 8.81 -0.37 -12.42
CA SER A 59 8.90 -1.40 -11.40
C SER A 59 7.88 -0.98 -10.36
N TRP A 60 6.69 -1.52 -10.54
CA TRP A 60 5.82 -1.94 -9.47
C TRP A 60 6.73 -2.32 -8.30
N SER A 61 6.53 -1.59 -7.21
CA SER A 61 7.33 -1.52 -5.99
C SER A 61 7.67 -2.87 -5.31
N GLU A 62 7.22 -4.00 -5.83
CA GLU A 62 7.47 -5.30 -5.20
C GLU A 62 8.85 -5.86 -5.56
N SER A 63 9.53 -5.32 -6.58
CA SER A 63 10.81 -5.86 -7.08
C SER A 63 12.05 -5.00 -6.79
N THR A 64 11.90 -3.81 -6.21
CA THR A 64 13.04 -2.94 -5.81
C THR A 64 13.21 -2.93 -4.28
N PRO A 65 14.31 -3.48 -3.73
CA PRO A 65 14.55 -3.46 -2.30
C PRO A 65 14.53 -2.03 -1.74
N GLY A 66 13.65 -1.77 -0.77
CA GLY A 66 13.54 -0.47 -0.08
C GLY A 66 12.50 0.50 -0.67
N GLU A 67 11.79 0.12 -1.74
CA GLU A 67 10.60 0.84 -2.20
C GLU A 67 9.33 0.28 -1.55
N PHE A 68 8.33 1.15 -1.35
CA PHE A 68 7.03 0.78 -0.79
C PHE A 68 5.91 1.18 -1.75
N SER A 69 4.83 0.40 -1.78
CA SER A 69 3.54 0.86 -2.30
C SER A 69 2.41 0.53 -1.35
N ILE A 70 1.31 1.26 -1.52
CA ILE A 70 0.04 1.02 -0.85
C ILE A 70 -0.95 0.53 -1.90
N SER A 71 -1.36 -0.72 -1.76
CA SER A 71 -2.39 -1.34 -2.60
C SER A 71 -3.75 -1.17 -1.95
N VAL A 72 -4.71 -0.59 -2.65
CA VAL A 72 -6.09 -0.40 -2.16
C VAL A 72 -7.06 -1.00 -3.15
N ARG A 73 -8.13 -1.63 -2.65
CA ARG A 73 -9.26 -2.01 -3.48
C ARG A 73 -10.20 -0.82 -3.62
N PHE A 74 -10.50 -0.43 -4.85
CA PHE A 74 -11.51 0.57 -5.17
C PHE A 74 -12.42 0.01 -6.25
N GLU A 75 -13.72 -0.07 -5.95
CA GLU A 75 -14.70 -0.77 -6.78
C GLU A 75 -14.24 -2.22 -7.08
N ASN A 76 -14.13 -2.58 -8.37
CA ASN A 76 -13.71 -3.89 -8.84
C ASN A 76 -12.21 -3.96 -9.23
N ALA A 77 -11.42 -2.94 -8.90
CA ALA A 77 -10.00 -2.88 -9.25
C ALA A 77 -9.10 -2.73 -8.01
N VAL A 78 -7.87 -3.22 -8.11
CA VAL A 78 -6.79 -2.90 -7.18
C VAL A 78 -6.02 -1.72 -7.75
N GLN A 79 -5.92 -0.64 -6.98
CA GLN A 79 -5.10 0.52 -7.30
C GLN A 79 -3.85 0.51 -6.43
N HIS A 80 -2.70 0.76 -7.04
CA HIS A 80 -1.41 0.82 -6.36
C HIS A 80 -0.92 2.25 -6.30
N PHE A 81 -0.51 2.69 -5.11
CA PHE A 81 0.03 4.02 -4.87
C PHE A 81 1.49 3.89 -4.44
N LYS A 82 2.42 4.44 -5.22
CA LYS A 82 3.84 4.42 -4.87
C LYS A 82 4.10 5.35 -3.68
N VAL A 83 4.79 4.84 -2.67
CA VAL A 83 5.28 5.64 -1.55
C VAL A 83 6.70 6.05 -1.85
N LEU A 84 6.93 7.35 -1.93
CA LEU A 84 8.22 7.95 -2.15
C LEU A 84 8.88 8.26 -0.81
N ARG A 85 10.21 8.19 -0.78
CA ARG A 85 11.02 8.53 0.39
C ARG A 85 12.06 9.57 0.01
N ASP A 86 12.11 10.65 0.77
CA ASP A 86 13.25 11.57 0.75
C ASP A 86 14.40 10.91 1.52
N THR A 87 15.45 10.48 0.83
CA THR A 87 16.58 9.78 1.44
C THR A 87 17.49 10.70 2.26
N LYS A 88 17.42 12.02 2.06
CA LYS A 88 18.21 13.00 2.82
C LYS A 88 17.57 13.29 4.17
N VAL A 89 16.24 13.45 4.19
CA VAL A 89 15.48 13.81 5.40
C VAL A 89 14.83 12.59 6.07
N GLY A 90 14.67 11.48 5.35
CA GLY A 90 14.07 10.24 5.85
C GLY A 90 12.54 10.23 5.81
N GLN A 91 11.89 11.22 5.17
CA GLN A 91 10.44 11.38 5.16
C GLN A 91 9.75 10.65 4.01
N TYR A 92 8.51 10.23 4.24
CA TYR A 92 7.66 9.50 3.29
C TYR A 92 6.56 10.40 2.73
N TYR A 93 6.17 10.18 1.48
CA TYR A 93 5.09 10.93 0.84
C TYR A 93 4.52 10.19 -0.38
N LEU A 94 3.25 10.46 -0.71
CA LEU A 94 2.64 10.09 -1.99
C LEU A 94 2.47 11.30 -2.91
N TRP A 95 2.20 12.45 -2.30
CA TRP A 95 1.89 13.70 -2.98
C TRP A 95 2.69 14.85 -2.33
N ALA A 96 2.09 16.02 -2.17
CA ALA A 96 2.77 17.19 -1.61
C ALA A 96 3.10 17.06 -0.10
N LYS A 97 2.25 16.35 0.67
CA LYS A 97 2.40 16.21 2.13
C LYS A 97 3.43 15.13 2.48
N ARG A 98 4.35 15.47 3.40
CA ARG A 98 5.42 14.61 3.90
C ARG A 98 5.16 14.14 5.33
N PHE A 99 5.68 12.97 5.67
CA PHE A 99 5.47 12.28 6.95
C PHE A 99 6.78 11.68 7.46
N ASN A 100 6.94 11.57 8.77
CA ASN A 100 8.17 11.06 9.38
C ASN A 100 8.22 9.52 9.41
N SER A 101 7.08 8.86 9.23
CA SER A 101 6.97 7.41 9.17
C SER A 101 5.87 6.96 8.21
N LEU A 102 5.96 5.71 7.77
CA LEU A 102 4.89 5.05 7.00
C LEU A 102 3.58 5.00 7.82
N ASN A 103 3.65 4.75 9.13
CA ASN A 103 2.48 4.71 10.01
C ASN A 103 1.76 6.07 10.06
N GLU A 104 2.50 7.17 10.12
CA GLU A 104 1.92 8.52 10.13
C GLU A 104 1.20 8.83 8.80
N LEU A 105 1.83 8.48 7.68
CA LEU A 105 1.26 8.57 6.34
C LEU A 105 -0.03 7.74 6.22
N ILE A 106 -0.01 6.49 6.70
CA ILE A 106 -1.19 5.60 6.68
C ILE A 106 -2.31 6.19 7.53
N ASN A 107 -2.01 6.61 8.76
CA ASN A 107 -3.00 7.17 9.69
C ASN A 107 -3.63 8.44 9.14
N TYR A 108 -2.86 9.32 8.51
CA TYR A 108 -3.39 10.50 7.84
C TYR A 108 -4.41 10.14 6.77
N HIS A 109 -4.09 9.12 5.94
CA HIS A 109 -4.97 8.68 4.86
C HIS A 109 -6.18 7.83 5.31
N ARG A 110 -6.31 7.53 6.61
CA ARG A 110 -7.56 7.00 7.17
C ARG A 110 -8.68 8.04 7.20
N ALA A 111 -8.33 9.32 7.32
CA ALA A 111 -9.27 10.44 7.35
C ALA A 111 -9.20 11.34 6.10
N ASN A 112 -8.18 11.18 5.27
CA ASN A 112 -7.93 12.01 4.09
C ASN A 112 -7.75 11.13 2.85
N SER A 113 -8.33 11.51 1.71
CA SER A 113 -8.24 10.69 0.50
C SER A 113 -6.79 10.42 0.09
N ILE A 114 -6.48 9.17 -0.26
CA ILE A 114 -5.20 8.78 -0.87
C ILE A 114 -5.16 9.13 -2.36
N SER A 115 -6.31 9.30 -3.01
CA SER A 115 -6.42 9.66 -4.43
C SER A 115 -6.72 11.16 -4.62
N LYS A 116 -6.13 11.75 -5.67
CA LYS A 116 -6.41 13.14 -6.09
C LYS A 116 -7.74 13.29 -6.83
N SER A 117 -8.24 12.22 -7.45
CA SER A 117 -9.42 12.23 -8.31
C SER A 117 -10.64 11.57 -7.69
N HIS A 118 -10.44 10.66 -6.74
CA HIS A 118 -11.50 9.89 -6.10
C HIS A 118 -11.41 10.02 -4.58
N ASN A 119 -12.53 9.82 -3.88
CA ASN A 119 -12.54 9.75 -2.42
C ASN A 119 -12.23 8.31 -1.97
N ILE A 120 -10.95 8.04 -1.71
CA ILE A 120 -10.46 6.72 -1.31
C ILE A 120 -9.76 6.89 0.04
N LEU A 121 -10.40 6.42 1.11
CA LEU A 121 -9.80 6.41 2.45
C LEU A 121 -9.13 5.07 2.69
N LEU A 122 -7.97 5.09 3.32
CA LEU A 122 -7.33 3.87 3.81
C LEU A 122 -8.16 3.32 4.95
N ARG A 123 -8.69 2.12 4.73
CA ARG A 123 -9.29 1.31 5.77
C ARG A 123 -8.36 0.14 5.99
N SER A 124 -8.19 -0.26 7.25
CA SER A 124 -7.50 -1.52 7.49
C SER A 124 -8.26 -2.60 6.75
N MET A 125 -7.57 -3.48 6.03
CA MET A 125 -8.19 -4.68 5.48
C MET A 125 -8.90 -5.46 6.62
N ASP A 126 -8.39 -5.31 7.84
CA ASP A 126 -8.96 -5.79 9.10
C ASP A 126 -10.38 -5.27 9.40
N SER A 127 -10.84 -4.14 8.85
CA SER A 127 -12.24 -3.74 9.10
C SER A 127 -13.27 -4.67 8.46
N ALA A 128 -12.87 -5.49 7.48
CA ALA A 128 -13.65 -6.61 6.95
C ALA A 128 -12.99 -8.00 7.21
N PHE A 129 -11.68 -8.05 7.50
CA PHE A 129 -10.90 -9.28 7.77
C PHE A 129 -10.55 -9.52 9.25
N SER A 130 -10.89 -8.62 10.18
CA SER A 130 -10.67 -8.84 11.63
C SER A 130 -11.47 -10.04 12.14
N ASN A 131 -12.54 -10.45 11.43
CA ASN A 131 -13.24 -11.69 11.73
C ASN A 131 -12.45 -12.97 11.35
N LYS A 132 -11.30 -12.89 10.67
CA LYS A 132 -10.49 -14.08 10.32
C LYS A 132 -9.10 -14.13 10.97
N HIS A 133 -8.50 -13.01 11.35
CA HIS A 133 -7.19 -12.99 12.04
C HIS A 133 -7.27 -12.83 13.57
N GLY A 134 -8.47 -12.83 14.13
CA GLY A 134 -8.70 -12.99 15.57
C GLY A 134 -8.76 -14.44 16.05
N LEU A 135 -8.67 -15.45 15.17
CA LEU A 135 -8.83 -16.84 15.61
C LEU A 135 -7.59 -17.33 16.36
N VAL A 136 -7.82 -17.85 17.56
CA VAL A 136 -6.81 -18.47 18.40
C VAL A 136 -7.30 -19.85 18.83
N GLN A 137 -6.39 -20.80 18.95
CA GLN A 137 -6.70 -22.12 19.46
C GLN A 137 -6.29 -22.25 20.92
N ALA A 138 -7.19 -22.76 21.76
CA ALA A 138 -6.89 -23.05 23.16
C ALA A 138 -5.83 -24.16 23.29
N LEU A 139 -4.74 -23.85 24.00
CA LEU A 139 -3.68 -24.80 24.34
C LEU A 139 -4.03 -25.62 25.59
N PHE A 140 -4.85 -25.05 26.48
CA PHE A 140 -5.27 -25.63 27.75
C PHE A 140 -6.75 -25.35 28.00
N ASP A 141 -7.35 -26.11 28.91
CA ASP A 141 -8.70 -25.81 29.41
C ASP A 141 -8.64 -24.57 30.30
N PHE A 142 -9.68 -23.75 30.27
CA PHE A 142 -9.82 -22.58 31.12
C PHE A 142 -11.23 -22.54 31.73
N THR A 143 -11.28 -22.61 33.07
CA THR A 143 -12.52 -22.52 33.84
C THR A 143 -12.64 -21.11 34.43
N PRO A 144 -13.70 -20.36 34.08
CA PRO A 144 -13.95 -19.04 34.62
C PRO A 144 -14.00 -19.02 36.15
N GLN A 145 -13.27 -18.09 36.76
CA GLN A 145 -13.27 -17.79 38.19
C GLN A 145 -14.04 -16.50 38.49
N GLU A 146 -14.05 -15.55 37.55
CA GLU A 146 -14.69 -14.25 37.70
C GLU A 146 -15.81 -14.00 36.66
N ALA A 147 -16.73 -13.11 37.01
CA ALA A 147 -17.80 -12.71 36.10
C ALA A 147 -17.22 -11.91 34.91
N GLY A 148 -17.51 -12.36 33.69
CA GLY A 148 -17.00 -11.77 32.46
C GLY A 148 -15.84 -12.53 31.82
N GLU A 149 -15.35 -13.59 32.45
CA GLU A 149 -14.36 -14.49 31.86
C GLU A 149 -14.99 -15.51 30.88
N LEU A 150 -14.28 -15.81 29.80
CA LEU A 150 -14.70 -16.75 28.76
C LEU A 150 -14.10 -18.13 29.00
N GLY A 151 -14.93 -19.12 29.37
CA GLY A 151 -14.49 -20.51 29.53
C GLY A 151 -14.37 -21.27 28.21
N PHE A 152 -13.39 -22.16 28.11
CA PHE A 152 -13.13 -23.00 26.92
C PHE A 152 -12.33 -24.26 27.26
N GLN A 153 -12.33 -25.23 26.34
CA GLN A 153 -11.54 -26.45 26.40
C GLN A 153 -10.36 -26.39 25.42
N ARG A 154 -9.30 -27.14 25.72
CA ARG A 154 -8.15 -27.31 24.83
C ARG A 154 -8.62 -27.75 23.45
N GLY A 155 -8.16 -27.02 22.43
CA GLY A 155 -8.47 -27.25 21.03
C GLY A 155 -9.58 -26.34 20.48
N ASP A 156 -10.37 -25.68 21.35
CA ASP A 156 -11.41 -24.73 20.93
C ASP A 156 -10.82 -23.58 20.12
N ILE A 157 -11.56 -23.14 19.12
CA ILE A 157 -11.20 -22.00 18.27
C ILE A 157 -11.99 -20.78 18.71
N ILE A 158 -11.30 -19.80 19.28
CA ILE A 158 -11.87 -18.59 19.88
C ILE A 158 -11.65 -17.42 18.93
N THR A 159 -12.67 -16.59 18.74
CA THR A 159 -12.55 -15.35 17.96
C THR A 159 -12.20 -14.19 18.88
N VAL A 160 -10.95 -13.72 18.83
CA VAL A 160 -10.48 -12.53 19.55
C VAL A 160 -11.14 -11.28 18.97
N THR A 161 -11.82 -10.53 19.83
CA THR A 161 -12.50 -9.26 19.51
C THR A 161 -11.66 -8.06 19.94
N LYS A 162 -10.87 -8.15 21.02
CA LYS A 162 -9.95 -7.09 21.48
C LYS A 162 -8.65 -7.64 22.08
N ARG A 163 -7.54 -6.90 21.88
CA ARG A 163 -6.20 -7.15 22.45
C ARG A 163 -5.63 -5.85 23.04
N GLU A 164 -6.36 -5.25 23.98
CA GLU A 164 -5.95 -3.98 24.60
C GLU A 164 -4.84 -4.18 25.64
N ASP A 165 -4.73 -5.40 26.19
CA ASP A 165 -3.75 -5.80 27.21
C ASP A 165 -2.93 -7.03 26.75
N GLU A 166 -1.68 -7.15 27.23
CA GLU A 166 -0.77 -8.24 26.86
C GLU A 166 -1.11 -9.57 27.56
N ASN A 167 -1.79 -9.51 28.70
CA ASN A 167 -2.10 -10.65 29.56
C ASN A 167 -3.53 -11.18 29.32
N TRP A 168 -4.50 -10.30 29.07
CA TRP A 168 -5.91 -10.67 28.91
C TRP A 168 -6.52 -10.14 27.61
N TRP A 169 -7.10 -11.05 26.83
CA TRP A 169 -7.77 -10.73 25.57
C TRP A 169 -9.28 -10.92 25.70
N GLU A 170 -10.05 -10.14 24.95
CA GLU A 170 -11.50 -10.32 24.82
C GLU A 170 -11.78 -11.15 23.57
N GLY A 171 -12.69 -12.12 23.67
CA GLY A 171 -13.12 -12.88 22.51
C GLY A 171 -14.46 -13.56 22.69
N THR A 172 -14.83 -14.32 21.66
CA THR A 172 -16.11 -15.02 21.58
C THR A 172 -15.93 -16.50 21.22
N LEU A 173 -16.70 -17.35 21.92
CA LEU A 173 -16.81 -18.78 21.67
C LEU A 173 -18.26 -19.20 21.86
N ASN A 174 -18.88 -19.84 20.87
CA ASN A 174 -20.28 -20.30 20.94
C ASN A 174 -21.29 -19.20 21.36
N ASN A 175 -21.12 -17.98 20.84
CA ASN A 175 -21.89 -16.76 21.20
C ASN A 175 -21.70 -16.26 22.64
N LEU A 176 -20.81 -16.85 23.43
CA LEU A 176 -20.40 -16.30 24.72
C LEU A 176 -19.25 -15.31 24.50
N LEU A 177 -19.37 -14.14 25.10
CA LEU A 177 -18.35 -13.08 25.09
C LEU A 177 -17.68 -13.05 26.47
N GLY A 178 -16.37 -12.93 26.50
CA GLY A 178 -15.65 -12.71 27.74
C GLY A 178 -14.15 -12.55 27.54
N VAL A 179 -13.45 -12.34 28.65
CA VAL A 179 -12.00 -12.21 28.68
C VAL A 179 -11.31 -13.52 29.01
N PHE A 180 -10.11 -13.72 28.50
CA PHE A 180 -9.29 -14.90 28.77
C PHE A 180 -7.80 -14.60 28.71
N PRO A 181 -6.96 -15.40 29.40
CA PRO A 181 -5.52 -15.20 29.40
C PRO A 181 -4.89 -15.49 28.03
N ALA A 182 -4.13 -14.53 27.51
CA ALA A 182 -3.42 -14.62 26.23
C ALA A 182 -2.44 -15.82 26.17
N THR A 183 -1.90 -16.22 27.33
CA THR A 183 -0.94 -17.33 27.46
C THR A 183 -1.57 -18.72 27.30
N TYR A 184 -2.91 -18.82 27.28
CA TYR A 184 -3.65 -20.09 27.15
C TYR A 184 -3.98 -20.44 25.71
N VAL A 185 -3.59 -19.62 24.75
CA VAL A 185 -3.96 -19.77 23.35
C VAL A 185 -2.76 -19.59 22.42
N CYS A 186 -2.87 -20.12 21.20
CA CYS A 186 -1.93 -19.84 20.12
C CYS A 186 -2.66 -19.32 18.86
N PRO A 187 -1.99 -18.59 17.97
CA PRO A 187 -2.57 -18.21 16.68
C PRO A 187 -3.07 -19.44 15.90
N TYR A 188 -4.33 -19.41 15.44
CA TYR A 188 -4.89 -20.47 14.61
C TYR A 188 -4.74 -20.12 13.13
N ASN A 189 -3.85 -20.83 12.43
CA ASN A 189 -3.72 -20.75 10.98
C ASN A 189 -4.45 -21.95 10.37
N SER A 190 -5.56 -21.72 9.68
CA SER A 190 -6.18 -22.75 8.83
C SER A 190 -5.25 -23.00 7.63
N GLY A 191 -4.47 -24.07 7.69
CA GLY A 191 -3.72 -24.62 6.56
C GLY A 191 -4.61 -25.23 5.49
#